data_AF-A0AAQ3XH72-F1
#
_entry.id   AF-A0AAQ3XH72-F1
#
_cell.length_a   1.000
_cell.length_b   1.000
_cell.length_c   1.000
_cell.angle_alpha   90.00
_cell.angle_beta   90.00
_cell.angle_gamma   90.00
#
_symmetry.space_group_name_H-M   'P 1'
#
loop_
_entity.id
_entity.type
_entity.pdbx_description
1 polymer ?
#
loop_
_entity_poly.entity_id
_entity_poly.type
_entity_poly.pdbx_seq_one_letter_code
_entity_poly.pdbx_strand_id
1 'polypeptide(L)' 'MACCLLKDKNLSGMFWGEAVNCAVYLLNRSTSKSTGGKTPYELWTRAVPAVHHLSTFGVWRT' A
#
# COMPACT_ATOMS: atom_id res chain seq x y z
N MET A 1 -7.19 -0.82 -6.27
CA MET A 1 -6.64 -1.14 -4.94
C MET A 1 -7.33 -0.32 -3.84
N ALA A 2 -7.33 1.01 -3.87
CA ALA A 2 -7.97 1.85 -2.84
C ALA A 2 -9.47 1.54 -2.60
N CYS A 3 -10.28 1.42 -3.65
CA CYS A 3 -11.69 1.07 -3.51
C CYS A 3 -11.91 -0.33 -2.90
N CYS A 4 -10.97 -1.25 -3.10
CA CYS A 4 -11.05 -2.59 -2.53
C CYS A 4 -10.78 -2.56 -1.02
N LEU A 5 -9.82 -1.73 -0.57
CA LEU A 5 -9.51 -1.56 0.86
C LEU A 5 -10.72 -1.03 1.65
N LEU A 6 -11.46 -0.07 1.08
CA LEU A 6 -12.67 0.46 1.71
C LEU A 6 -13.78 -0.58 1.79
N LYS A 7 -14.00 -1.34 0.70
CA LYS A 7 -15.03 -2.39 0.65
C LYS A 7 -14.72 -3.56 1.59
N ASP A 8 -13.45 -3.97 1.68
CA ASP A 8 -12.99 -5.04 2.57
C ASP A 8 -13.29 -4.72 4.05
N LYS A 9 -13.08 -3.47 4.45
CA LYS A 9 -13.30 -3.01 5.82
C LYS A 9 -14.67 -2.38 6.07
N ASN A 10 -15.55 -2.39 5.09
CA ASN A 10 -16.86 -1.72 5.14
C ASN A 10 -16.76 -0.27 5.66
N LEU A 11 -15.77 0.46 5.15
CA LEU A 11 -15.48 1.84 5.55
C LEU A 11 -16.13 2.84 4.61
N SER A 12 -16.59 3.97 5.17
CA SER A 12 -17.18 5.08 4.43
C SER A 12 -16.18 5.73 3.46
N GLY A 13 -16.69 6.38 2.41
CA GLY A 13 -15.89 7.13 1.43
C GLY A 13 -15.09 8.29 2.03
N MET A 14 -15.39 8.71 3.26
CA MET A 14 -14.58 9.70 3.99
C MET A 14 -13.11 9.24 4.16
N PHE A 15 -12.86 7.92 4.19
CA PHE A 15 -11.52 7.34 4.34
C PHE A 15 -10.78 7.15 3.01
N TRP A 16 -11.30 7.71 1.92
CA TRP A 16 -10.72 7.52 0.59
C TRP A 16 -9.27 8.03 0.51
N GLY A 17 -8.95 9.15 1.16
CA GLY A 17 -7.58 9.66 1.24
C GLY A 17 -6.61 8.67 1.89
N GLU A 18 -7.00 8.07 3.02
CA GLU A 18 -6.20 7.05 3.70
C GLU A 18 -6.05 5.78 2.85
N ALA A 19 -7.14 5.34 2.22
CA ALA A 19 -7.13 4.16 1.34
C ALA A 19 -6.23 4.36 0.10
N VAL A 20 -6.25 5.56 -0.50
CA VAL A 20 -5.38 5.91 -1.63
C VAL A 20 -3.92 5.95 -1.19
N ASN A 21 -3.63 6.59 -0.05
CA ASN A 21 -2.27 6.66 0.47
C ASN A 21 -1.71 5.26 0.76
N CYS A 22 -2.50 4.40 1.40
CA CYS A 22 -2.13 3.00 1.66
C CYS A 22 -1.89 2.23 0.35
N ALA A 23 -2.76 2.38 -0.65
CA ALA A 23 -2.62 1.73 -1.95
C ALA A 23 -1.35 2.17 -2.68
N VAL A 24 -1.05 3.47 -2.73
CA VAL A 24 0.17 3.99 -3.38
C VAL A 24 1.42 3.53 -2.61
N TYR A 25 1.36 3.55 -1.28
CA TYR A 25 2.45 3.10 -0.43
C TYR A 25 2.82 1.63 -0.67
N LEU A 26 1.80 0.77 -0.76
CA LEU A 26 1.94 -0.65 -1.08
C LEU A 26 2.47 -0.86 -2.51
N LEU A 27 1.92 -0.13 -3.48
CA LEU A 27 2.35 -0.24 -4.88
C LEU A 27 3.83 0.10 -5.04
N ASN A 28 4.32 1.14 -4.35
CA ASN A 28 5.72 1.54 -4.40
C ASN A 28 6.68 0.50 -3.79
N ARG A 29 6.18 -0.38 -2.91
CA ARG A 29 6.95 -1.44 -2.24
C ARG A 29 6.64 -2.84 -2.75
N SER A 30 5.78 -2.95 -3.77
CA SER A 30 5.46 -4.22 -4.41
C SER A 30 6.38 -4.42 -5.60
N THR A 31 6.87 -5.64 -5.77
CA THR A 31 7.65 -6.00 -6.96
C THR A 31 6.68 -6.17 -8.13
N SER A 32 7.10 -5.71 -9.31
CA SER A 32 6.36 -5.92 -10.55
C SER A 32 7.21 -6.70 -11.54
N LYS A 33 6.56 -7.50 -12.40
CA LYS A 33 7.24 -8.16 -13.51
C LYS A 33 7.91 -7.15 -14.44
N SER A 34 7.31 -5.97 -14.60
CA SER A 34 7.87 -4.88 -15.41
C SER A 34 9.14 -4.26 -14.83
N THR A 35 9.37 -4.38 -13.52
CA THR A 35 10.54 -3.80 -12.83
C THR A 35 11.66 -4.83 -12.61
N GLY A 36 11.61 -5.97 -13.29
CA GLY A 36 12.65 -7.00 -13.21
C GLY A 36 12.81 -7.60 -11.80
N GLY A 37 11.71 -7.66 -11.04
CA GLY A 37 11.71 -8.17 -9.67
C GLY A 37 12.11 -7.16 -8.59
N LYS A 38 12.43 -5.90 -8.95
CA LYS A 38 12.66 -4.80 -8.00
C LYS A 38 11.38 -4.02 -7.71
N THR A 39 11.29 -3.40 -6.55
CA THR A 39 10.21 -2.47 -6.22
C THR A 39 10.49 -1.07 -6.78
N PRO A 40 9.47 -0.26 -7.11
CA PRO A 40 9.67 1.15 -7.46
C PRO A 40 10.48 1.93 -6.42
N TYR A 41 10.28 1.62 -5.13
CA TYR A 41 11.06 2.17 -4.03
C TYR A 41 12.56 1.84 -4.14
N GLU A 42 12.92 0.59 -4.43
CA GLU A 42 14.32 0.19 -4.64
C GLU A 42 14.94 0.88 -5.85
N LEU A 43 14.18 1.04 -6.93
CA LEU A 43 14.67 1.73 -8.13
C LEU A 43 14.98 3.20 -7.85
N TRP A 44 14.15 3.85 -7.04
CA TRP A 44 14.30 5.27 -6.70
C TRP A 44 15.36 5.53 -5.62
N THR A 45 15.31 4.77 -4.53
CA THR A 45 16.14 5.02 -3.33
C THR A 45 17.41 4.18 -3.28
N ARG A 46 17.54 3.17 -4.16
CA ARG A 46 18.62 2.16 -4.13
C ARG A 46 18.69 1.38 -2.81
N ALA A 47 17.62 1.37 -2.02
CA ALA A 47 17.51 0.65 -0.76
C ALA A 47 16.30 -0.30 -0.76
N VAL A 48 16.44 -1.44 -0.08
CA VAL A 48 15.35 -2.41 0.09
C VAL A 48 14.30 -1.82 1.04
N PRO A 49 13.00 -1.82 0.70
CA PRO A 49 11.97 -1.29 1.58
C PRO A 49 11.84 -2.16 2.83
N ALA A 50 11.84 -1.53 3.99
CA ALA A 50 11.34 -2.17 5.20
C ALA A 50 9.84 -2.43 5.07
N VAL A 51 9.39 -3.63 5.44
CA VAL A 51 7.97 -4.04 5.41
C VAL A 51 7.45 -4.51 6.76
N HIS A 52 8.30 -4.56 7.80
CA HIS A 52 7.95 -5.06 9.14
C HIS A 52 6.85 -4.23 9.83
N HIS A 53 6.69 -2.97 9.43
CA HIS A 53 5.69 -2.06 10.00
C HIS A 53 4.34 -2.11 9.23
N LEU A 54 4.21 -2.97 8.21
CA LEU A 54 2.94 -3.11 7.48
C LEU A 54 1.89 -3.75 8.39
N SER A 55 0.68 -3.22 8.33
CA SER A 55 -0.47 -3.70 9.10
C SER A 55 -1.72 -3.72 8.23
N THR A 56 -2.71 -4.50 8.61
CA THR A 56 -4.00 -4.55 7.91
C THR A 56 -4.66 -3.19 7.93
N PHE A 57 -5.05 -2.69 6.76
CA PHE A 57 -5.81 -1.45 6.64
C PHE A 57 -7.06 -1.49 7.53
N GLY A 58 -7.31 -0.43 8.32
CA GLY A 58 -8.48 -0.32 9.18
C GLY A 58 -8.35 -0.93 10.59
N VAL A 59 -7.22 -1.56 10.95
CA VAL A 59 -7.04 -2.19 12.28
C VAL A 59 -7.08 -1.19 13.45
N TRP A 60 -6.84 0.10 13.19
CA TRP A 60 -6.92 1.17 14.20
C TRP A 60 -8.35 1.60 14.56
N ARG A 61 -9.37 1.00 13.94
CA ARG A 61 -10.78 1.32 14.18
C ARG A 61 -11.59 0.19 14.83
N THR A 62 -10.97 -0.96 15.08
CA THR A 62 -11.54 -2.07 15.85
C THR A 62 -11.11 -1.98 17.30
#